data_AF-A0A1Y3N673-F1
#
_entry.id   AF-A0A1Y3N673-F1
#
_cell.length_a   1.000
_cell.length_b   1.000
_cell.length_c   1.000
_cell.angle_alpha   90.00
_cell.angle_beta   90.00
_cell.angle_gamma   90.00
#
_symmetry.space_group_name_H-M   'P 1'
#
loop_
_entity.id
_entity.type
_entity.pdbx_description
1 polymer ?
#
loop_
_entity_poly.entity_id
_entity_poly.type
_entity_poly.pdbx_seq_one_letter_code
_entity_poly.pdbx_strand_id
1 'polypeptide(L)' 'MSNRVFNPGGMNYLEIINDKYYIDKTDLIFELNERVNTSRKYICVTRPRRFGKTVTTNMLSAYYKCNNSNGETNKTDKKK' A
#
# COMPACT_ATOMS: atom_id res chain seq x y z
N MET A 1 -15.89 2.43 14.30
CA MET A 1 -15.18 1.22 13.83
C MET A 1 -13.71 1.58 13.70
N SER A 2 -12.82 0.96 14.48
CA SER A 2 -11.37 1.22 14.36
C SER A 2 -10.79 0.35 13.25
N ASN A 3 -10.62 0.95 12.07
CA ASN A 3 -9.94 0.34 10.94
C ASN A 3 -8.42 0.43 11.15
N ARG A 4 -7.86 -0.42 12.01
CA ARG A 4 -6.40 -0.47 12.22
C ARG A 4 -5.75 -1.31 11.12
N VAL A 5 -5.36 -0.65 10.02
CA VAL A 5 -4.42 -1.20 9.06
C VAL A 5 -3.01 -0.99 9.62
N PHE A 6 -2.42 -2.06 10.17
CA PHE A 6 -1.10 -2.01 10.79
C PHE A 6 -0.01 -2.18 9.72
N ASN A 7 0.70 -1.10 9.44
CA ASN A 7 1.92 -1.11 8.63
C ASN A 7 3.09 -0.64 9.51
N PRO A 8 4.00 -1.53 9.94
CA PRO A 8 5.14 -1.16 10.78
C PRO A 8 6.26 -0.47 9.97
N GLY A 9 5.90 0.35 8.98
CA GLY A 9 6.84 0.97 8.04
C GLY A 9 8.00 1.67 8.75
N GLY A 10 9.21 1.55 8.20
CA GLY A 10 10.42 2.19 8.73
C GLY A 10 10.26 3.71 8.92
N MET A 11 11.23 4.35 9.60
CA MET A 11 11.16 5.72 10.16
C MET A 11 10.36 6.77 9.34
N ASN A 12 10.43 6.75 8.01
CA ASN A 12 9.68 7.64 7.11
C ASN A 12 8.14 7.56 7.24
N TYR A 13 7.57 6.43 7.68
CA TYR A 13 6.11 6.33 7.85
C TYR A 13 5.62 7.12 9.06
N LEU A 14 6.36 7.05 10.18
CA LEU A 14 6.05 7.79 11.40
C LEU A 14 6.11 9.31 11.17
N GLU A 15 7.05 9.77 10.35
CA GLU A 15 7.13 11.17 9.95
C GLU A 15 5.90 11.60 9.14
N ILE A 16 5.46 10.78 8.18
CA ILE A 16 4.30 11.07 7.33
C ILE A 16 3.00 11.11 8.13
N ILE A 17 2.76 10.18 9.06
CA ILE A 17 1.51 10.16 9.86
C ILE A 17 1.43 11.31 10.87
N ASN A 18 2.58 11.85 11.28
CA ASN A 18 2.66 12.97 12.22
C ASN A 18 2.59 14.33 11.50
N ASP A 19 2.59 14.36 10.16
CA ASP A 19 2.42 15.59 9.39
C ASP A 19 0.98 16.11 9.53
N LYS A 20 0.85 17.42 9.76
CA LYS A 20 -0.43 18.13 9.82
C LYS A 20 -1.28 17.91 8.57
N TYR A 21 -0.64 17.71 7.42
CA TYR A 21 -1.32 17.54 6.13
C TYR A 21 -1.53 16.07 5.74
N TYR A 22 -1.30 15.13 6.66
CA TYR A 22 -1.57 13.72 6.42
C TYR A 22 -3.08 13.49 6.23
N ILE A 23 -3.40 12.79 5.14
CA ILE A 23 -4.75 12.30 4.87
C ILE A 23 -4.65 10.78 4.80
N ASP A 24 -5.43 10.11 5.64
CA ASP A 24 -5.54 8.65 5.60
C ASP A 24 -6.18 8.19 4.28
N LYS A 25 -5.49 7.28 3.58
CA LYS A 25 -5.92 6.72 2.30
C LYS A 25 -6.30 5.24 2.41
N THR A 26 -6.52 4.75 3.62
CA THR A 26 -6.87 3.34 3.87
C THR A 26 -8.14 2.93 3.11
N ASP A 27 -9.10 3.83 2.91
CA ASP A 27 -10.32 3.55 2.12
C ASP A 27 -10.03 3.11 0.68
N LEU A 28 -8.95 3.62 0.07
CA LEU A 28 -8.51 3.19 -1.26
C LEU A 28 -8.14 1.70 -1.28
N ILE A 29 -7.59 1.17 -0.17
CA ILE A 29 -7.21 -0.24 -0.05
C ILE A 29 -8.46 -1.12 -0.06
N PHE A 30 -9.53 -0.72 0.62
CA PHE A 30 -10.78 -1.46 0.63
C PHE A 30 -11.42 -1.49 -0.77
N GLU A 31 -11.49 -0.35 -1.45
CA GLU A 31 -11.99 -0.29 -2.84
C GLU A 31 -11.14 -1.15 -3.80
N LEU A 32 -9.83 -1.19 -3.59
CA LEU A 32 -8.91 -2.03 -4.36
C LEU A 32 -9.12 -3.53 -4.11
N ASN A 33 -9.30 -3.91 -2.85
CA ASN A 33 -9.49 -5.30 -2.45
C ASN A 33 -10.75 -5.92 -3.10
N GLU A 34 -11.82 -5.14 -3.24
CA GLU A 34 -13.03 -5.57 -3.95
C GLU A 34 -12.78 -5.82 -5.45
N ARG A 35 -11.82 -5.11 -6.05
CA ARG A 35 -11.54 -5.16 -7.50
C ARG A 35 -10.45 -6.13 -7.90
N VAL A 36 -9.51 -6.47 -7.01
CA VAL A 36 -8.26 -7.15 -7.35
C VAL A 36 -8.45 -8.51 -8.03
N ASN A 37 -9.51 -9.24 -7.67
CA ASN A 37 -9.86 -10.55 -8.22
C ASN A 37 -11.00 -10.50 -9.25
N THR A 38 -11.25 -9.34 -9.84
CA THR A 38 -12.33 -9.14 -10.82
C THR A 38 -11.78 -8.86 -12.22
N SER A 39 -12.65 -8.93 -13.23
CA SER A 39 -12.32 -8.52 -14.60
C SER A 39 -11.97 -7.02 -14.71
N ARG A 40 -12.43 -6.19 -13.76
CA ARG A 40 -12.20 -4.74 -13.71
C ARG A 40 -11.08 -4.34 -12.73
N LYS A 41 -10.01 -5.13 -12.66
CA LYS A 41 -8.87 -4.93 -11.74
C LYS A 41 -7.93 -3.77 -12.10
N TYR A 42 -8.03 -3.19 -13.29
CA TYR A 42 -7.09 -2.16 -13.75
C TYR A 42 -7.54 -0.76 -13.33
N ILE A 43 -6.63 0.00 -12.71
CA ILE A 43 -6.89 1.38 -12.26
C ILE A 43 -5.87 2.32 -12.88
N CYS A 44 -6.37 3.42 -13.45
CA CYS A 44 -5.55 4.50 -13.99
C CYS A 44 -5.63 5.72 -13.07
N VAL A 45 -4.46 6.26 -12.69
CA VAL A 45 -4.38 7.46 -11.85
C VAL A 45 -3.85 8.63 -12.67
N THR A 46 -4.75 9.39 -13.29
CA THR A 46 -4.44 10.60 -14.07
C THR A 46 -4.38 11.82 -13.14
N ARG A 47 -3.18 12.16 -12.65
CA ARG A 47 -2.97 13.39 -11.86
C ARG A 47 -1.64 14.08 -12.26
N PRO A 48 -1.42 15.38 -11.98
CA PRO A 48 -0.16 16.09 -12.23
C PRO A 48 1.05 15.54 -11.43
N ARG A 49 2.25 16.04 -11.71
CA ARG A 49 3.47 15.71 -10.93
C ARG A 49 3.31 16.15 -9.47
N ARG A 50 3.91 15.40 -8.53
CA ARG A 50 3.88 15.61 -7.06
C ARG A 50 2.53 15.41 -6.36
N PHE A 51 1.51 14.91 -7.06
CA PHE A 51 0.20 14.60 -6.46
C PHE A 51 0.16 13.31 -5.61
N GLY A 52 1.30 12.88 -5.05
CA GLY A 52 1.32 11.74 -4.11
C GLY A 52 1.10 10.34 -4.72
N LYS A 53 1.21 10.18 -6.05
CA LYS A 53 1.09 8.86 -6.72
C LYS A 53 2.08 7.83 -6.16
N THR A 54 3.36 8.19 -6.07
CA THR A 54 4.42 7.30 -5.54
C THR A 54 4.16 6.89 -4.10
N VAL A 55 3.69 7.83 -3.25
CA VAL A 55 3.34 7.53 -1.86
C VAL A 55 2.21 6.51 -1.79
N THR A 56 1.16 6.69 -2.61
CA THR A 56 0.06 5.72 -2.71
C THR A 56 0.56 4.35 -3.19
N THR A 57 1.43 4.26 -4.19
CA THR A 57 2.00 2.99 -4.64
C THR A 57 2.84 2.30 -3.54
N ASN A 58 3.63 3.06 -2.79
CA ASN A 58 4.44 2.53 -1.68
C ASN A 58 3.56 1.99 -0.55
N MET A 59 2.51 2.74 -0.18
CA MET A 59 1.50 2.31 0.79
C MET A 59 0.84 0.98 0.37
N LEU A 60 0.39 0.87 -0.88
CA LEU A 60 -0.21 -0.36 -1.41
C LEU A 60 0.79 -1.53 -1.42
N SER A 61 2.03 -1.28 -1.82
CA SER A 61 3.08 -2.30 -1.82
C SER A 61 3.33 -2.83 -0.40
N ALA A 62 3.41 -1.95 0.59
CA ALA A 62 3.62 -2.34 1.99
C ALA A 62 2.44 -3.17 2.52
N TYR A 63 1.20 -2.74 2.25
CA TYR A 63 -0.01 -3.45 2.67
C TYR A 63 -0.05 -4.89 2.15
N TYR A 64 0.09 -5.09 0.84
CA TYR A 64 0.01 -6.44 0.26
C TYR A 64 1.23 -7.31 0.57
N LYS A 65 2.41 -6.71 0.79
CA LYS A 65 3.59 -7.46 1.25
C LYS A 65 3.43 -8.00 2.67
N CYS A 66 2.84 -7.21 3.58
CA CYS A 66 2.67 -7.60 4.98
C CYS A 66 1.70 -8.78 5.16
N ASN A 67 0.72 -8.95 4.26
CA ASN A 67 -0.17 -10.11 4.32
C ASN A 67 0.52 -11.42 3.92
N ASN A 68 1.61 -11.36 3.14
CA ASN A 68 2.34 -12.54 2.68
C ASN A 68 3.40 -13.04 3.68
N SER A 69 3.72 -12.29 4.74
CA SER A 69 4.63 -12.79 5.79
C SER A 69 4.01 -13.84 6.71
N ASN A 70 2.71 -14.15 6.56
CA ASN A 70 2.05 -15.24 7.27
C ASN A 70 2.05 -16.58 6.49
N GLY A 71 2.64 -16.62 5.30
CA GLY A 71 2.80 -17.85 4.52
C GLY A 71 3.84 -17.70 3.40
N GLU A 72 4.85 -18.58 3.40
CA GLU A 72 5.98 -18.70 2.45
C GLU A 72 7.33 -18.10 2.89
N THR A 73 7.96 -18.87 3.78
CA THR A 73 9.33 -19.41 3.66
C THR A 73 9.96 -19.39 2.25
N ASN A 74 11.24 -18.99 2.21
CA ASN A 74 12.31 -19.46 1.31
C ASN A 74 11.96 -19.63 -0.19
N LYS A 75 12.24 -18.60 -0.99
CA LYS A 75 12.72 -18.81 -2.37
C LYS A 75 14.01 -18.02 -2.57
N THR A 76 15.12 -18.73 -2.35
CA THR A 76 16.38 -18.46 -3.03
C THR A 76 16.13 -18.39 -4.52
N ASP A 77 16.48 -17.28 -5.16
CA ASP A 77 16.74 -17.29 -6.59
C ASP A 77 17.98 -16.43 -6.88
N LYS A 78 19.11 -17.13 -6.97
CA LYS A 78 20.18 -16.77 -7.90
C LYS A 78 19.57 -16.59 -9.28
N LYS A 79 19.80 -15.46 -9.94
CA LYS A 79 20.02 -15.45 -11.39
C LYS A 79 20.70 -14.17 -11.87
N LYS A 80 21.98 -14.37 -12.20
CA LYS A 80 22.79 -13.80 -13.29
C LYS A 80 22.88 -12.28 -13.41
#